data_AF-A0A7J4NJW8-F1
#
_entry.id   AF-A0A7J4NJW8-F1
#
_cell.length_a   1.000
_cell.length_b   1.000
_cell.length_c   1.000
_cell.angle_alpha   90.00
_cell.angle_beta   90.00
_cell.angle_gamma   90.00
#
_symmetry.space_group_name_H-M   'P 1'
#
loop_
_entity.id
_entity.type
_entity.pdbx_description
1 polymer ?
#
loop_
_entity_poly.entity_id
_entity_poly.type
_entity_poly.pdbx_seq_one_letter_code
_entity_poly.pdbx_strand_id
1 'polypeptide(L)'
;KSTSKPKSKAKSKTKSKAKAKSKSKSSGKKTLKVSNQIPQERRDKIQKSLSKAKRRKRSEWDRAGGPKQHRIANRRVKPNSIRRISMPLLDVTLGENWATPITVLHGARPGPVITVTGAIHGDELVGPLACSMLCQESMTGPGRPLDPSAMAGTLRIIPVLNPPGYRRLSRYFPDGRDLNRQFPGSSDGNTTSRVADKIWENLIINTDYLIDLHCAAVGRTNLPQVRANLAHSESNKLARAFGVEVILDSKGPRGTLRRNATEEGIGSLTYEGGGATQTDHEAVKVAVHGVLNVLRSFKVIPGYPNRPRFRLLASGSTWVRAEEGGLVDMFVQAGSYIEKDEIIGRIVDPQKPGMSADILSPESGLIICSATNPFVTAGTPVGHLLPITKGVRLVKSQLDGHQRLIVSGSIEDPPWREEYEVDEIAIEGEWQGGDVDSEWQHDWDNQYGVNHAAVTSEEESSEEEQ
;
A
#
# COMPACT_ATOMS: atom_id res chain seq x y z
N LYS A 1 -42.91 -62.38 42.42
CA LYS A 1 -43.15 -61.34 41.39
C LYS A 1 -42.00 -60.34 41.47
N SER A 2 -41.31 -60.21 40.35
CA SER A 2 -40.15 -59.36 40.01
C SER A 2 -40.34 -57.88 40.42
N THR A 3 -39.33 -57.04 40.66
CA THR A 3 -37.87 -57.16 40.59
C THR A 3 -37.25 -55.89 41.21
N SER A 4 -36.35 -56.14 42.16
CA SER A 4 -35.01 -55.55 42.35
C SER A 4 -34.83 -54.03 42.53
N LYS A 5 -34.53 -53.51 43.75
CA LYS A 5 -33.29 -53.63 44.57
C LYS A 5 -32.04 -52.91 43.98
N PRO A 6 -31.09 -52.41 44.81
CA PRO A 6 -31.26 -51.77 46.14
C PRO A 6 -30.16 -50.74 46.55
N LYS A 7 -30.42 -49.97 47.64
CA LYS A 7 -29.63 -49.77 48.90
C LYS A 7 -28.08 -49.57 48.84
N SER A 8 -27.39 -48.83 49.71
CA SER A 8 -27.69 -48.22 51.03
C SER A 8 -26.47 -47.46 51.61
N LYS A 9 -26.79 -46.47 52.46
CA LYS A 9 -26.26 -46.11 53.80
C LYS A 9 -24.76 -45.87 54.08
N ALA A 10 -24.51 -44.61 54.46
CA ALA A 10 -24.09 -44.09 55.79
C ALA A 10 -22.64 -44.22 56.33
N LYS A 11 -22.08 -43.01 56.63
CA LYS A 11 -21.25 -42.52 57.78
C LYS A 11 -20.15 -43.44 58.36
N SER A 12 -18.92 -43.04 58.69
CA SER A 12 -18.29 -41.73 59.01
C SER A 12 -16.75 -41.83 59.01
N LYS A 13 -16.11 -40.66 59.12
CA LYS A 13 -14.76 -40.33 59.67
C LYS A 13 -13.55 -40.16 58.73
N THR A 14 -13.01 -38.93 58.84
CA THR A 14 -11.60 -38.49 58.76
C THR A 14 -10.84 -38.53 57.43
N LYS A 15 -10.46 -37.34 56.93
CA LYS A 15 -9.07 -36.80 56.95
C LYS A 15 -8.97 -35.50 56.15
N SER A 16 -8.49 -34.45 56.80
CA SER A 16 -8.01 -33.23 56.16
C SER A 16 -6.53 -33.39 55.79
N LYS A 17 -6.20 -33.17 54.51
CA LYS A 17 -5.04 -32.41 53.97
C LYS A 17 -4.68 -32.86 52.55
N ALA A 18 -4.61 -31.84 51.69
CA ALA A 18 -3.76 -31.67 50.50
C ALA A 18 -3.77 -32.74 49.40
N LYS A 19 -4.27 -32.36 48.21
CA LYS A 19 -3.67 -32.77 46.93
C LYS A 19 -3.93 -31.74 45.83
N ALA A 20 -2.87 -31.52 45.07
CA ALA A 20 -2.68 -30.51 44.03
C ALA A 20 -3.80 -30.49 42.97
N LYS A 21 -4.25 -29.29 42.60
CA LYS A 21 -5.01 -29.07 41.37
C LYS A 21 -4.08 -29.30 40.18
N SER A 22 -4.41 -30.32 39.39
CA SER A 22 -3.80 -30.65 38.11
C SER A 22 -3.83 -29.45 37.17
N LYS A 23 -2.66 -29.02 36.71
CA LYS A 23 -2.52 -28.15 35.52
C LYS A 23 -3.18 -28.89 34.35
N SER A 24 -4.27 -28.36 33.81
CA SER A 24 -4.74 -28.76 32.49
C SER A 24 -3.65 -28.37 31.50
N LYS A 25 -3.07 -29.38 30.85
CA LYS A 25 -2.20 -29.17 29.69
C LYS A 25 -3.07 -28.52 28.62
N SER A 26 -2.88 -27.23 28.37
CA SER A 26 -3.36 -26.65 27.12
C SER A 26 -2.64 -27.40 26.01
N SER A 27 -3.40 -28.13 25.20
CA SER A 27 -2.90 -28.69 23.96
C SER A 27 -2.47 -27.49 23.12
N GLY A 28 -1.16 -27.24 23.07
CA GLY A 28 -0.59 -26.25 22.16
C GLY A 28 -1.11 -26.57 20.77
N LYS A 29 -1.98 -25.70 20.24
CA LYS A 29 -2.24 -25.67 18.81
C LYS A 29 -0.86 -25.59 18.18
N LYS A 30 -0.47 -26.66 17.47
CA LYS A 30 0.74 -26.66 16.65
C LYS A 30 0.61 -25.44 15.74
N THR A 31 1.34 -24.38 16.03
CA THR A 31 1.57 -23.29 15.09
C THR A 31 2.13 -23.96 13.85
N LEU A 32 1.42 -23.82 12.74
CA LEU A 32 1.93 -24.25 11.44
C LEU A 32 3.30 -23.59 11.29
N LYS A 33 4.38 -24.39 11.31
CA LYS A 33 5.72 -23.91 11.00
C LYS A 33 5.70 -23.41 9.56
N VAL A 34 5.69 -22.09 9.43
CA VAL A 34 5.94 -21.23 8.24
C VAL A 34 6.99 -21.91 7.34
N SER A 35 6.54 -22.65 6.33
CA SER A 35 6.27 -22.28 4.93
C SER A 35 7.52 -21.92 4.15
N ASN A 36 7.75 -22.60 3.02
CA ASN A 36 8.63 -22.17 1.94
C ASN A 36 8.42 -20.68 1.67
N GLN A 37 9.54 -20.01 1.44
CA GLN A 37 9.77 -18.63 1.80
C GLN A 37 10.28 -17.93 0.50
N ILE A 38 10.14 -16.59 0.38
CA ILE A 38 10.77 -15.67 -0.62
C ILE A 38 12.15 -16.20 -1.10
N PRO A 39 12.67 -15.96 -2.34
CA PRO A 39 13.98 -16.48 -2.75
C PRO A 39 15.04 -16.34 -1.64
N GLN A 40 15.79 -17.42 -1.35
CA GLN A 40 16.66 -17.52 -0.17
C GLN A 40 17.56 -16.29 0.00
N GLU A 41 18.15 -15.81 -1.09
CA GLU A 41 19.00 -14.63 -1.08
C GLU A 41 18.25 -13.36 -0.63
N ARG A 42 17.00 -13.18 -1.07
CA ARG A 42 16.15 -12.05 -0.68
C ARG A 42 15.72 -12.17 0.78
N ARG A 43 15.48 -13.38 1.30
CA ARG A 43 15.25 -13.61 2.74
C ARG A 43 16.45 -13.29 3.58
N ASP A 44 17.62 -13.74 3.14
CA ASP A 44 18.86 -13.47 3.86
C ASP A 44 19.10 -11.96 3.93
N LYS A 45 18.77 -11.22 2.85
CA LYS A 45 18.76 -9.74 2.87
C LYS A 45 17.74 -9.19 3.87
N ILE A 46 16.50 -9.66 3.87
CA ILE A 46 15.47 -9.24 4.84
C ILE A 46 15.91 -9.52 6.28
N GLN A 47 16.34 -10.74 6.59
CA GLN A 47 16.78 -11.17 7.91
C GLN A 47 18.04 -10.43 8.37
N LYS A 48 19.01 -10.22 7.47
CA LYS A 48 20.21 -9.41 7.73
C LYS A 48 19.86 -7.96 7.99
N SER A 49 18.91 -7.40 7.24
CA SER A 49 18.42 -6.02 7.44
C SER A 49 17.70 -5.88 8.79
N LEU A 50 16.77 -6.78 9.11
CA LEU A 50 16.03 -6.78 10.38
C LEU A 50 16.94 -7.02 11.60
N SER A 51 17.97 -7.86 11.47
CA SER A 51 18.95 -8.09 12.55
C SER A 51 19.86 -6.88 12.76
N LYS A 52 20.26 -6.18 11.70
CA LYS A 52 21.01 -4.90 11.78
C LYS A 52 20.17 -3.74 12.30
N ALA A 53 18.88 -3.72 12.03
CA ALA A 53 17.96 -2.66 12.45
C ALA A 53 17.81 -2.56 13.98
N LYS A 54 18.18 -3.60 14.74
CA LYS A 54 18.22 -3.51 16.20
C LYS A 54 19.29 -2.49 16.63
N ARG A 55 18.82 -1.33 17.12
CA ARG A 55 19.52 -0.26 17.87
C ARG A 55 19.94 1.00 17.09
N ARG A 56 19.06 1.61 16.28
CA ARG A 56 19.17 3.08 16.09
C ARG A 56 18.45 3.79 17.24
N LYS A 57 19.22 4.31 18.21
CA LYS A 57 18.64 5.10 19.32
C LYS A 57 18.29 6.48 18.77
N ARG A 58 17.00 6.72 18.52
CA ARG A 58 16.44 8.02 18.08
C ARG A 58 16.31 8.96 19.29
N SER A 59 17.43 9.51 19.76
CA SER A 59 17.43 10.44 20.91
C SER A 59 16.56 11.68 20.66
N GLU A 60 16.38 12.05 19.40
CA GLU A 60 15.51 13.14 18.96
C GLU A 60 14.02 12.86 19.19
N TRP A 61 13.62 11.60 19.42
CA TRP A 61 12.24 11.22 19.79
C TRP A 61 12.06 11.07 21.31
N ASP A 62 13.10 11.31 22.11
CA ASP A 62 13.02 11.20 23.56
C ASP A 62 12.14 12.32 24.13
N ARG A 63 11.17 11.94 24.97
CA ARG A 63 10.25 12.86 25.65
C ARG A 63 10.99 13.83 26.56
N ALA A 64 12.13 13.43 27.13
CA ALA A 64 12.92 14.28 28.00
C ALA A 64 13.45 15.54 27.30
N GLY A 65 13.67 15.48 25.98
CA GLY A 65 14.17 16.61 25.19
C GLY A 65 13.14 17.71 24.89
N GLY A 66 11.85 17.44 25.13
CA GLY A 66 10.74 18.35 24.79
C GLY A 66 10.54 18.53 23.27
N PRO A 67 9.33 18.93 22.82
CA PRO A 67 9.06 19.11 21.40
C PRO A 67 9.79 20.37 20.87
N LYS A 68 10.56 20.21 19.79
CA LYS A 68 11.18 21.32 19.06
C LYS A 68 10.28 21.80 17.94
N GLN A 69 10.43 23.04 17.50
CA GLN A 69 9.71 23.54 16.33
C GLN A 69 10.06 22.72 15.08
N HIS A 70 9.04 22.34 14.33
CA HIS A 70 9.20 21.68 13.04
C HIS A 70 9.48 22.71 11.94
N ARG A 71 10.39 22.38 11.01
CA ARG A 71 10.72 23.21 9.85
C ARG A 71 10.40 22.46 8.57
N ILE A 72 9.76 23.16 7.63
CA ILE A 72 9.42 22.66 6.30
C ILE A 72 9.19 23.84 5.36
N ALA A 73 9.69 23.77 4.12
CA ALA A 73 9.52 24.79 3.09
C ALA A 73 9.78 26.24 3.60
N ASN A 74 10.88 26.45 4.34
CA ASN A 74 11.24 27.73 4.96
C ASN A 74 10.19 28.31 5.95
N ARG A 75 9.27 27.49 6.46
CA ARG A 75 8.29 27.83 7.49
C ARG A 75 8.57 27.08 8.79
N ARG A 76 8.17 27.68 9.91
CA ARG A 76 8.25 27.10 11.26
C ARG A 76 6.86 26.71 11.75
N VAL A 77 6.69 25.50 12.27
CA VAL A 77 5.45 25.02 12.87
C VAL A 77 5.70 24.75 14.34
N LYS A 78 4.89 25.36 15.21
CA LYS A 78 5.05 25.24 16.67
C LYS A 78 4.52 23.87 17.13
N PRO A 79 5.05 23.28 18.21
CA PRO A 79 4.44 22.13 18.84
C PRO A 79 2.97 22.36 19.17
N ASN A 80 2.17 21.30 19.21
CA ASN A 80 0.73 21.36 19.46
C ASN A 80 0.00 22.34 18.51
N SER A 81 0.26 22.24 17.20
CA SER A 81 -0.41 23.12 16.23
C SER A 81 -0.61 22.46 14.88
N ILE A 82 -1.59 22.98 14.15
CA ILE A 82 -1.83 22.67 12.75
C ILE A 82 -1.47 23.90 11.93
N ARG A 83 -0.67 23.73 10.88
CA ARG A 83 -0.35 24.80 9.94
C ARG A 83 -0.56 24.33 8.50
N ARG A 84 -1.31 25.12 7.74
CA ARG A 84 -1.45 24.95 6.28
C ARG A 84 -0.44 25.86 5.59
N ILE A 85 0.32 25.31 4.66
CA ILE A 85 1.39 25.98 3.92
C ILE A 85 1.14 25.74 2.44
N SER A 86 1.36 26.76 1.62
CA SER A 86 1.43 26.61 0.16
C SER A 86 2.89 26.70 -0.24
N MET A 87 3.41 25.68 -0.92
CA MET A 87 4.81 25.62 -1.36
C MET A 87 4.89 25.65 -2.88
N PRO A 88 5.48 26.69 -3.48
CA PRO A 88 5.82 26.71 -4.91
C PRO A 88 6.69 25.52 -5.30
N LEU A 89 6.37 24.86 -6.42
CA LEU A 89 7.15 23.76 -6.98
C LEU A 89 8.18 24.23 -8.01
N LEU A 90 8.05 25.47 -8.49
CA LEU A 90 9.01 26.13 -9.35
C LEU A 90 9.32 27.54 -8.83
N ASP A 91 10.59 27.91 -8.87
CA ASP A 91 11.03 29.28 -8.63
C ASP A 91 11.00 30.04 -9.96
N VAL A 92 9.90 30.74 -10.23
CA VAL A 92 9.67 31.49 -11.48
C VAL A 92 9.25 32.93 -11.21
N THR A 93 9.70 33.85 -12.07
CA THR A 93 9.27 35.26 -12.09
C THR A 93 8.11 35.49 -13.06
N LEU A 94 8.01 34.66 -14.11
CA LEU A 94 6.93 34.67 -15.11
C LEU A 94 6.29 33.28 -15.18
N GLY A 95 4.96 33.23 -15.28
CA GLY A 95 4.20 31.98 -15.34
C GLY A 95 3.78 31.43 -13.98
N GLU A 96 3.17 30.24 -13.99
CA GLU A 96 2.69 29.59 -12.76
C GLU A 96 3.80 28.84 -12.04
N ASN A 97 3.84 28.98 -10.71
CA ASN A 97 4.80 28.30 -9.85
C ASN A 97 4.31 26.93 -9.33
N TRP A 98 3.12 26.50 -9.76
CA TRP A 98 2.44 25.25 -9.39
C TRP A 98 2.49 24.91 -7.90
N ALA A 99 2.11 25.85 -7.04
CA ALA A 99 2.20 25.62 -5.60
C ALA A 99 1.34 24.44 -5.11
N THR A 100 1.93 23.58 -4.27
CA THR A 100 1.26 22.44 -3.62
C THR A 100 0.82 22.79 -2.19
N PRO A 101 -0.40 22.39 -1.76
CA PRO A 101 -0.84 22.58 -0.38
C PRO A 101 -0.26 21.50 0.55
N ILE A 102 0.21 21.94 1.71
CA ILE A 102 0.76 21.09 2.76
C ILE A 102 0.02 21.37 4.06
N THR A 103 -0.58 20.35 4.65
CA THR A 103 -1.09 20.42 6.03
C THR A 103 -0.11 19.75 6.97
N VAL A 104 0.41 20.51 7.92
CA VAL A 104 1.36 20.02 8.94
C VAL A 104 0.66 19.97 10.28
N LEU A 105 0.52 18.78 10.84
CA LEU A 105 0.04 18.55 12.19
C LEU A 105 1.25 18.21 13.06
N HIS A 106 1.62 19.10 13.97
CA HIS A 106 2.79 18.94 14.80
C HIS A 106 2.40 18.71 16.25
N GLY A 107 2.71 17.52 16.75
CA GLY A 107 2.29 17.05 18.06
C GLY A 107 2.94 17.80 19.22
N ALA A 108 2.33 17.65 20.40
CA ALA A 108 2.84 18.21 21.65
C ALA A 108 4.06 17.46 22.22
N ARG A 109 4.42 16.31 21.64
CA ARG A 109 5.54 15.46 22.11
C ARG A 109 6.53 15.15 20.98
N PRO A 110 7.81 14.91 21.29
CA PRO A 110 8.79 14.39 20.32
C PRO A 110 8.35 13.06 19.72
N GLY A 111 8.71 12.83 18.46
CA GLY A 111 8.35 11.62 17.70
C GLY A 111 8.77 11.71 16.23
N PRO A 112 8.44 10.68 15.43
CA PRO A 112 8.83 10.63 14.01
C PRO A 112 8.15 11.70 13.16
N VAL A 113 8.76 11.99 12.02
CA VAL A 113 8.13 12.76 10.93
C VAL A 113 7.60 11.78 9.89
N ILE A 114 6.28 11.80 9.68
CA ILE A 114 5.60 10.95 8.70
C ILE A 114 4.98 11.85 7.64
N THR A 115 5.28 11.55 6.37
CA THR A 115 4.76 12.28 5.22
C THR A 115 3.82 11.41 4.43
N VAL A 116 2.63 11.93 4.13
CA VAL A 116 1.61 11.28 3.31
C VAL A 116 1.39 12.12 2.06
N THR A 117 1.50 11.51 0.89
CA THR A 117 1.39 12.17 -0.41
C THR A 117 0.25 11.57 -1.24
N GLY A 118 -0.34 12.39 -2.10
CA GLY A 118 -1.33 11.97 -3.09
C GLY A 118 -1.16 12.75 -4.40
N ALA A 119 -1.79 12.25 -5.46
CA ALA A 119 -1.71 12.77 -6.83
C ALA A 119 -0.29 13.17 -7.26
N ILE A 120 0.65 12.24 -7.11
CA ILE A 120 1.92 12.31 -7.86
C ILE A 120 1.67 12.11 -9.36
N HIS A 121 0.68 11.28 -9.71
CA HIS A 121 -0.01 11.27 -10.99
C HIS A 121 -1.34 12.02 -10.82
N GLY A 122 -1.64 12.97 -11.71
CA GLY A 122 -2.77 13.88 -11.53
C GLY A 122 -4.16 13.28 -11.77
N ASP A 123 -4.21 12.13 -12.44
CA ASP A 123 -5.41 11.35 -12.73
C ASP A 123 -5.80 10.37 -11.62
N GLU A 124 -5.01 10.25 -10.55
CA GLU A 124 -5.26 9.33 -9.45
C GLU A 124 -5.94 10.02 -8.26
N LEU A 125 -7.26 9.90 -8.17
CA LEU A 125 -8.09 10.70 -7.25
C LEU A 125 -8.31 10.09 -5.85
N VAL A 126 -8.02 8.79 -5.67
CA VAL A 126 -8.17 8.10 -4.36
C VAL A 126 -7.24 8.71 -3.30
N GLY A 127 -5.97 8.92 -3.63
CA GLY A 127 -4.97 9.50 -2.72
C GLY A 127 -5.31 10.92 -2.24
N PRO A 128 -5.57 11.88 -3.15
CA PRO A 128 -6.00 13.23 -2.79
C PRO A 128 -7.26 13.26 -1.91
N LEU A 129 -8.23 12.39 -2.20
CA LEU A 129 -9.46 12.29 -1.40
C LEU A 129 -9.17 11.77 0.01
N ALA A 130 -8.37 10.71 0.16
CA ALA A 130 -7.95 10.20 1.46
C ALA A 130 -7.16 11.23 2.27
N CYS A 131 -6.22 11.93 1.63
CA CYS A 131 -5.49 13.06 2.23
C CYS A 131 -6.44 14.17 2.71
N SER A 132 -7.46 14.49 1.90
CA SER A 132 -8.46 15.51 2.24
C SER A 132 -9.35 15.09 3.42
N MET A 133 -9.70 13.81 3.52
CA MET A 133 -10.43 13.24 4.66
C MET A 133 -9.61 13.31 5.96
N LEU A 134 -8.31 13.01 5.89
CA LEU A 134 -7.40 13.14 7.05
C LEU A 134 -7.27 14.59 7.55
N CYS A 135 -7.52 15.58 6.68
CA CYS A 135 -7.45 17.00 7.02
C CYS A 135 -8.78 17.60 7.53
N GLN A 136 -9.85 16.82 7.61
CA GLN A 136 -11.16 17.29 8.09
C GLN A 136 -11.17 17.51 9.60
N GLU A 137 -12.04 18.41 10.07
CA GLU A 137 -12.20 18.70 11.51
C GLU A 137 -12.59 17.46 12.33
N SER A 138 -13.32 16.52 11.72
CA SER A 138 -13.65 15.22 12.34
C SER A 138 -12.42 14.37 12.67
N MET A 139 -11.30 14.63 12.00
CA MET A 139 -10.00 14.01 12.25
C MET A 139 -9.09 14.89 13.12
N THR A 140 -9.06 16.21 12.87
CA THR A 140 -8.03 17.10 13.40
C THR A 140 -8.45 17.94 14.61
N GLY A 141 -9.74 17.97 14.94
CA GLY A 141 -10.28 18.78 16.04
C GLY A 141 -9.88 18.26 17.43
N PRO A 142 -10.19 19.02 18.50
CA PRO A 142 -9.91 18.60 19.87
C PRO A 142 -10.53 17.24 20.23
N GLY A 143 -9.73 16.34 20.79
CA GLY A 143 -10.15 14.98 21.14
C GLY A 143 -10.36 14.03 19.95
N ARG A 144 -10.07 14.47 18.71
CA ARG A 144 -10.16 13.64 17.50
C ARG A 144 -8.84 12.87 17.26
N PRO A 145 -8.83 11.87 16.36
CA PRO A 145 -7.66 10.99 16.19
C PRO A 145 -6.35 11.71 15.88
N LEU A 146 -6.40 12.87 15.20
CA LEU A 146 -5.26 13.68 14.81
C LEU A 146 -5.18 15.01 15.59
N ASP A 147 -5.72 15.06 16.80
CA ASP A 147 -5.54 16.20 17.71
C ASP A 147 -4.04 16.38 18.06
N PRO A 148 -3.39 17.50 17.70
CA PRO A 148 -1.98 17.73 17.98
C PRO A 148 -1.61 17.65 19.47
N SER A 149 -2.54 17.93 20.38
CA SER A 149 -2.28 17.86 21.83
C SER A 149 -2.03 16.43 22.30
N ALA A 150 -2.64 15.47 21.60
CA ALA A 150 -2.50 14.04 21.84
C ALA A 150 -1.46 13.38 20.92
N MET A 151 -0.80 14.11 20.02
CA MET A 151 0.17 13.57 19.06
C MET A 151 1.62 13.61 19.56
N ALA A 152 2.44 12.71 19.02
CA ALA A 152 3.89 12.69 19.14
C ALA A 152 4.56 12.73 17.74
N GLY A 153 5.47 13.68 17.50
CA GLY A 153 6.12 13.86 16.21
C GLY A 153 5.35 14.81 15.28
N THR A 154 5.43 14.55 13.97
CA THR A 154 4.81 15.39 12.94
C THR A 154 4.18 14.53 11.85
N LEU A 155 2.95 14.87 11.47
CA LEU A 155 2.30 14.38 10.25
C LEU A 155 2.27 15.50 9.21
N ARG A 156 2.83 15.24 8.03
CA ARG A 156 2.73 16.10 6.85
C ARG A 156 1.79 15.44 5.86
N ILE A 157 0.78 16.17 5.39
CA ILE A 157 -0.18 15.69 4.40
C ILE A 157 -0.11 16.61 3.19
N ILE A 158 0.21 16.04 2.03
CA ILE A 158 0.34 16.74 0.75
C ILE A 158 -0.63 16.08 -0.24
N PRO A 159 -1.86 16.59 -0.38
CA PRO A 159 -2.88 15.94 -1.19
C PRO A 159 -2.58 15.90 -2.69
N VAL A 160 -1.82 16.86 -3.22
CA VAL A 160 -1.57 16.99 -4.67
C VAL A 160 -0.10 17.35 -4.94
N LEU A 161 0.71 16.38 -5.35
CA LEU A 161 2.12 16.60 -5.74
C LEU A 161 2.31 17.04 -7.20
N ASN A 162 1.35 16.72 -8.07
CA ASN A 162 1.31 17.16 -9.46
C ASN A 162 0.10 18.09 -9.70
N PRO A 163 0.14 19.36 -9.25
CA PRO A 163 -0.95 20.31 -9.50
C PRO A 163 -1.35 20.49 -10.97
N PRO A 164 -0.43 20.63 -11.95
CA PRO A 164 -0.83 20.81 -13.34
C PRO A 164 -1.49 19.55 -13.92
N GLY A 165 -0.98 18.36 -13.62
CA GLY A 165 -1.60 17.09 -14.00
C GLY A 165 -2.96 16.91 -13.35
N TYR A 166 -3.09 17.23 -12.06
CA TYR A 166 -4.35 17.11 -11.31
C TYR A 166 -5.47 17.95 -11.91
N ARG A 167 -5.16 19.19 -12.32
CA ARG A 167 -6.14 20.06 -13.00
C ARG A 167 -6.58 19.55 -14.37
N ARG A 168 -5.73 18.75 -15.03
CA ARG A 168 -6.01 18.17 -16.36
C ARG A 168 -6.47 16.73 -16.30
N LEU A 169 -6.60 16.13 -15.11
CA LEU A 169 -6.80 14.69 -14.93
C LEU A 169 -5.78 13.89 -15.76
N SER A 170 -4.50 14.26 -15.64
CA SER A 170 -3.41 13.69 -16.41
C SER A 170 -2.33 13.15 -15.48
N ARG A 171 -1.84 11.95 -15.81
CA ARG A 171 -0.66 11.33 -15.20
C ARG A 171 0.58 12.22 -15.24
N TYR A 172 0.74 12.95 -16.34
CA TYR A 172 1.97 13.66 -16.70
C TYR A 172 1.97 15.14 -16.31
N PHE A 173 3.18 15.69 -16.20
CA PHE A 173 3.38 17.14 -16.20
C PHE A 173 3.17 17.73 -17.61
N PRO A 174 3.06 19.07 -17.75
CA PRO A 174 2.83 19.72 -19.05
C PRO A 174 3.89 19.45 -20.11
N ASP A 175 5.11 19.07 -19.71
CA ASP A 175 6.20 18.71 -20.62
C ASP A 175 6.19 17.21 -21.03
N GLY A 176 5.11 16.49 -20.72
CA GLY A 176 4.91 15.08 -21.08
C GLY A 176 5.64 14.08 -20.19
N ARG A 177 6.33 14.52 -19.12
CA ARG A 177 7.12 13.62 -18.26
C ARG A 177 6.32 13.15 -17.04
N ASP A 178 6.54 11.88 -16.66
CA ASP A 178 6.01 11.30 -15.43
C ASP A 178 6.90 11.74 -14.26
N LEU A 179 6.33 12.52 -13.34
CA LEU A 179 7.03 12.99 -12.13
C LEU A 179 7.63 11.83 -11.33
N ASN A 180 6.93 10.69 -11.26
CA ASN A 180 7.39 9.50 -10.55
C ASN A 180 8.45 8.71 -11.34
N ARG A 181 9.05 9.29 -12.39
CA ARG A 181 10.30 8.80 -13.01
C ARG A 181 11.45 9.80 -12.89
N GLN A 182 11.21 10.95 -12.27
CA GLN A 182 12.20 12.03 -12.20
C GLN A 182 12.87 12.16 -10.83
N PHE A 183 12.52 11.38 -9.80
CA PHE A 183 13.15 11.51 -8.48
C PHE A 183 14.59 10.98 -8.47
N PRO A 184 15.51 11.61 -7.71
CA PRO A 184 15.30 12.75 -6.80
C PRO A 184 15.16 14.10 -7.51
N GLY A 185 15.44 14.15 -8.81
CA GLY A 185 15.36 15.36 -9.65
C GLY A 185 16.72 16.00 -9.85
N SER A 186 16.73 17.09 -10.61
CA SER A 186 17.89 17.97 -10.71
C SER A 186 17.46 19.42 -10.90
N SER A 187 18.10 20.33 -10.15
CA SER A 187 17.84 21.78 -10.21
C SER A 187 18.19 22.44 -11.56
N ASP A 188 19.07 21.82 -12.34
CA ASP A 188 19.49 22.20 -13.70
C ASP A 188 18.83 21.36 -14.80
N GLY A 189 17.93 20.42 -14.42
CA GLY A 189 17.24 19.55 -15.35
C GLY A 189 16.07 20.20 -16.10
N ASN A 190 15.30 19.37 -16.80
CA ASN A 190 14.03 19.76 -17.39
C ASN A 190 13.00 20.21 -16.32
N THR A 191 11.89 20.81 -16.76
CA THR A 191 10.85 21.35 -15.87
C THR A 191 10.38 20.36 -14.80
N THR A 192 10.01 19.13 -15.19
CA THR A 192 9.54 18.13 -14.23
C THR A 192 10.64 17.61 -13.31
N SER A 193 11.88 17.51 -13.79
CA SER A 193 13.05 17.17 -12.96
C SER A 193 13.36 18.24 -11.91
N ARG A 194 13.22 19.54 -12.26
CA ARG A 194 13.35 20.65 -11.30
C ARG A 194 12.24 20.65 -10.25
N VAL A 195 11.02 20.27 -10.65
CA VAL A 195 9.91 20.06 -9.69
C VAL A 195 10.23 18.89 -8.74
N ALA A 196 10.72 17.77 -9.26
CA ALA A 196 11.12 16.62 -8.46
C ALA A 196 12.19 16.99 -7.43
N ASP A 197 13.21 17.73 -7.85
CA ASP A 197 14.29 18.26 -6.98
C ASP A 197 13.73 19.13 -5.86
N LYS A 198 12.84 20.07 -6.21
CA LYS A 198 12.20 20.94 -5.23
C LYS A 198 11.37 20.16 -4.21
N ILE A 199 10.60 19.16 -4.66
CA ILE A 199 9.82 18.27 -3.78
C ILE A 199 10.76 17.48 -2.87
N TRP A 200 11.81 16.88 -3.44
CA TRP A 200 12.76 16.04 -2.74
C TRP A 200 13.42 16.78 -1.58
N GLU A 201 14.05 17.92 -1.88
CA GLU A 201 14.81 18.72 -0.92
C GLU A 201 13.91 19.35 0.16
N ASN A 202 12.70 19.79 -0.20
CA ASN A 202 11.87 20.58 0.71
C ASN A 202 10.84 19.75 1.49
N LEU A 203 10.42 18.60 0.95
CA LEU A 203 9.33 17.78 1.52
C LEU A 203 9.79 16.40 1.97
N ILE A 204 10.69 15.75 1.22
CA ILE A 204 10.93 14.32 1.36
C ILE A 204 12.14 14.03 2.25
N ILE A 205 13.31 14.62 1.95
CA ILE A 205 14.61 14.27 2.58
C ILE A 205 14.60 14.33 4.12
N ASN A 206 13.77 15.21 4.69
CA ASN A 206 13.63 15.41 6.13
C ASN A 206 12.44 14.62 6.73
N THR A 207 12.16 13.43 6.21
CA THR A 207 11.05 12.55 6.64
C THR A 207 11.62 11.24 7.19
N ASP A 208 11.00 10.65 8.21
CA ASP A 208 11.35 9.32 8.71
C ASP A 208 10.62 8.21 7.96
N TYR A 209 9.34 8.44 7.67
CA TYR A 209 8.49 7.51 6.93
C TYR A 209 7.61 8.20 5.88
N LEU A 210 7.57 7.64 4.68
CA LEU A 210 6.81 8.12 3.53
C LEU A 210 5.71 7.14 3.13
N ILE A 211 4.47 7.62 3.05
CA ILE A 211 3.31 6.88 2.54
C ILE A 211 2.82 7.61 1.29
N ASP A 212 2.99 6.99 0.13
CA ASP A 212 2.53 7.55 -1.14
C ASP A 212 1.26 6.85 -1.60
N LEU A 213 0.15 7.59 -1.72
CA LEU A 213 -1.18 7.05 -2.00
C LEU A 213 -1.49 7.11 -3.50
N HIS A 214 -1.50 5.95 -4.15
CA HIS A 214 -1.83 5.76 -5.57
C HIS A 214 -3.16 5.01 -5.72
N CYS A 215 -3.67 5.00 -6.94
CA CYS A 215 -4.67 4.04 -7.39
C CYS A 215 -4.30 3.48 -8.76
N ALA A 216 -5.08 2.52 -9.25
CA ALA A 216 -4.87 2.03 -10.60
C ALA A 216 -5.09 3.16 -11.62
N ALA A 217 -4.23 3.24 -12.65
CA ALA A 217 -4.43 4.20 -13.75
C ALA A 217 -5.77 4.01 -14.49
N VAL A 218 -6.05 4.88 -15.45
CA VAL A 218 -7.31 4.85 -16.22
C VAL A 218 -7.53 3.48 -16.87
N GLY A 219 -8.77 2.99 -16.80
CA GLY A 219 -9.18 1.72 -17.42
C GLY A 219 -8.92 0.46 -16.59
N ARG A 220 -8.57 0.61 -15.30
CA ARG A 220 -8.36 -0.52 -14.37
C ARG A 220 -8.77 -0.16 -12.94
N THR A 221 -8.82 -1.18 -12.08
CA THR A 221 -9.01 -1.02 -10.63
C THR A 221 -8.10 -1.99 -9.86
N ASN A 222 -7.56 -1.52 -8.72
CA ASN A 222 -6.69 -2.28 -7.83
C ASN A 222 -7.43 -2.70 -6.55
N LEU A 223 -7.22 -3.93 -6.10
CA LEU A 223 -7.52 -4.33 -4.73
C LEU A 223 -6.61 -3.51 -3.80
N PRO A 224 -7.12 -2.94 -2.68
CA PRO A 224 -6.29 -2.28 -1.69
C PRO A 224 -5.09 -3.14 -1.25
N GLN A 225 -3.88 -2.64 -1.52
CA GLN A 225 -2.62 -3.32 -1.27
C GLN A 225 -1.50 -2.31 -1.03
N VAL A 226 -0.36 -2.78 -0.50
CA VAL A 226 0.85 -1.96 -0.36
C VAL A 226 2.03 -2.57 -1.08
N ARG A 227 2.88 -1.72 -1.66
CA ARG A 227 4.11 -2.08 -2.35
C ARG A 227 5.29 -1.50 -1.60
N ALA A 228 6.22 -2.33 -1.18
CA ALA A 228 7.37 -1.90 -0.37
C ALA A 228 8.60 -2.79 -0.58
N ASN A 229 9.79 -2.25 -0.34
CA ASN A 229 11.01 -3.03 -0.30
C ASN A 229 11.15 -3.67 1.08
N LEU A 230 10.72 -4.93 1.24
CA LEU A 230 10.74 -5.60 2.54
C LEU A 230 12.16 -5.91 3.04
N ALA A 231 13.16 -5.87 2.16
CA ALA A 231 14.57 -5.95 2.55
C ALA A 231 15.10 -4.65 3.17
N HIS A 232 14.36 -3.54 3.09
CA HIS A 232 14.64 -2.34 3.87
C HIS A 232 13.82 -2.37 5.17
N SER A 233 14.49 -2.36 6.32
CA SER A 233 13.85 -2.62 7.62
C SER A 233 12.75 -1.62 7.97
N GLU A 234 12.97 -0.33 7.69
CA GLU A 234 11.98 0.70 7.98
C GLU A 234 10.78 0.63 7.03
N SER A 235 10.99 0.31 5.74
CA SER A 235 9.91 0.09 4.78
C SER A 235 9.09 -1.17 5.12
N ASN A 236 9.75 -2.25 5.55
CA ASN A 236 9.08 -3.48 6.02
C ASN A 236 8.21 -3.20 7.25
N LYS A 237 8.76 -2.48 8.24
CA LYS A 237 8.04 -2.06 9.43
C LYS A 237 6.83 -1.19 9.09
N LEU A 238 6.99 -0.24 8.15
CA LEU A 238 5.93 0.64 7.68
C LEU A 238 4.81 -0.14 6.96
N ALA A 239 5.17 -1.03 6.02
CA ALA A 239 4.21 -1.83 5.27
C ALA A 239 3.34 -2.70 6.17
N ARG A 240 3.94 -3.34 7.18
CA ARG A 240 3.21 -4.16 8.17
C ARG A 240 2.33 -3.32 9.10
N ALA A 241 2.79 -2.12 9.46
CA ALA A 241 2.06 -1.17 10.28
C ALA A 241 0.85 -0.54 9.58
N PHE A 242 0.82 -0.55 8.24
CA PHE A 242 -0.33 -0.13 7.45
C PHE A 242 -1.54 -1.03 7.72
N GLY A 243 -1.32 -2.35 7.88
CA GLY A 243 -2.35 -3.30 8.32
C GLY A 243 -3.30 -3.79 7.22
N VAL A 244 -2.80 -3.91 5.99
CA VAL A 244 -3.51 -4.53 4.86
C VAL A 244 -3.10 -5.99 4.66
N GLU A 245 -3.96 -6.78 4.04
CA GLU A 245 -3.76 -8.18 3.71
C GLU A 245 -2.65 -8.39 2.67
N VAL A 246 -2.57 -7.55 1.64
CA VAL A 246 -1.68 -7.79 0.49
C VAL A 246 -0.47 -6.83 0.52
N ILE A 247 0.73 -7.41 0.61
CA ILE A 247 2.01 -6.69 0.56
C ILE A 247 2.85 -7.26 -0.58
N LEU A 248 3.18 -6.42 -1.55
CA LEU A 248 4.03 -6.78 -2.69
C LEU A 248 5.48 -6.32 -2.42
N ASP A 249 6.40 -7.28 -2.32
CA ASP A 249 7.84 -7.03 -2.12
C ASP A 249 8.53 -6.73 -3.45
N SER A 250 8.95 -5.48 -3.61
CA SER A 250 9.84 -5.09 -4.70
C SER A 250 10.70 -3.89 -4.33
N LYS A 251 11.82 -3.70 -5.04
CA LYS A 251 12.64 -2.48 -4.90
C LYS A 251 11.91 -1.25 -5.44
N GLY A 252 11.05 -1.45 -6.44
CA GLY A 252 10.39 -0.41 -7.21
C GLY A 252 11.22 0.07 -8.41
N PRO A 253 10.57 0.71 -9.40
CA PRO A 253 11.23 1.23 -10.59
C PRO A 253 12.24 2.34 -10.24
N ARG A 254 13.28 2.49 -11.07
CA ARG A 254 14.22 3.62 -10.99
C ARG A 254 13.48 4.94 -11.20
N GLY A 255 13.96 6.01 -10.56
CA GLY A 255 13.36 7.33 -10.68
C GLY A 255 12.05 7.54 -9.89
N THR A 256 11.54 6.51 -9.21
CA THR A 256 10.32 6.63 -8.40
C THR A 256 10.59 7.24 -7.03
N LEU A 257 9.59 7.94 -6.50
CA LEU A 257 9.65 8.53 -5.17
C LEU A 257 9.90 7.45 -4.10
N ARG A 258 9.19 6.32 -4.17
CA ARG A 258 9.33 5.19 -3.24
C ARG A 258 10.76 4.65 -3.21
N ARG A 259 11.35 4.38 -4.38
CA ARG A 259 12.68 3.77 -4.47
C ARG A 259 13.76 4.72 -3.95
N ASN A 260 13.77 5.95 -4.43
CA ASN A 260 14.74 6.95 -3.98
C ASN A 260 14.64 7.18 -2.47
N ALA A 261 13.42 7.28 -1.91
CA ALA A 261 13.23 7.41 -0.46
C ALA A 261 13.84 6.23 0.31
N THR A 262 13.61 5.00 -0.15
CA THR A 262 14.22 3.81 0.47
C THR A 262 15.76 3.82 0.35
N GLU A 263 16.32 4.24 -0.79
CA GLU A 263 17.77 4.33 -1.01
C GLU A 263 18.42 5.38 -0.08
N GLU A 264 17.69 6.44 0.27
CA GLU A 264 18.08 7.45 1.27
C GLU A 264 17.84 7.00 2.74
N GLY A 265 17.39 5.76 2.94
CA GLY A 265 17.14 5.20 4.27
C GLY A 265 15.82 5.65 4.94
N ILE A 266 14.93 6.29 4.18
CA ILE A 266 13.57 6.64 4.61
C ILE A 266 12.69 5.39 4.47
N GLY A 267 11.92 5.05 5.50
CA GLY A 267 10.96 3.95 5.38
C GLY A 267 9.84 4.36 4.43
N SER A 268 9.68 3.70 3.29
CA SER A 268 8.69 4.10 2.28
C SER A 268 7.79 2.94 1.84
N LEU A 269 6.54 3.26 1.55
CA LEU A 269 5.60 2.38 0.85
C LEU A 269 4.76 3.18 -0.14
N THR A 270 4.26 2.47 -1.15
CA THR A 270 3.19 2.93 -2.03
C THR A 270 1.93 2.15 -1.70
N TYR A 271 0.82 2.84 -1.48
CA TYR A 271 -0.50 2.24 -1.41
C TYR A 271 -1.15 2.24 -2.79
N GLU A 272 -1.86 1.17 -3.13
CA GLU A 272 -2.62 1.02 -4.36
C GLU A 272 -4.03 0.54 -3.99
N GLY A 273 -5.07 1.23 -4.46
CA GLY A 273 -6.44 0.74 -4.31
C GLY A 273 -7.44 1.56 -5.09
N GLY A 274 -8.44 0.90 -5.67
CA GLY A 274 -9.44 1.51 -6.54
C GLY A 274 -8.90 1.85 -7.93
N GLY A 275 -9.71 2.56 -8.72
CA GLY A 275 -9.38 3.05 -10.06
C GLY A 275 -9.38 4.57 -10.18
N ALA A 276 -8.74 5.10 -11.22
CA ALA A 276 -8.54 6.53 -11.45
C ALA A 276 -9.84 7.36 -11.59
N THR A 277 -10.86 6.82 -12.26
CA THR A 277 -12.02 7.59 -12.74
C THR A 277 -13.27 7.46 -11.87
N GLN A 278 -13.23 6.66 -10.80
CA GLN A 278 -14.37 6.42 -9.92
C GLN A 278 -14.00 6.66 -8.46
N THR A 279 -14.96 7.14 -7.68
CA THR A 279 -14.78 7.25 -6.23
C THR A 279 -14.95 5.87 -5.60
N ASP A 280 -13.85 5.17 -5.41
CA ASP A 280 -13.82 3.93 -4.64
C ASP A 280 -13.81 4.24 -3.14
N HIS A 281 -15.00 4.30 -2.53
CA HIS A 281 -15.16 4.58 -1.11
C HIS A 281 -14.45 3.55 -0.23
N GLU A 282 -14.37 2.29 -0.66
CA GLU A 282 -13.67 1.26 0.07
C GLU A 282 -12.17 1.53 0.06
N ALA A 283 -11.57 1.75 -1.11
CA ALA A 283 -10.16 2.04 -1.24
C ALA A 283 -9.75 3.32 -0.47
N VAL A 284 -10.57 4.36 -0.52
CA VAL A 284 -10.32 5.60 0.26
C VAL A 284 -10.36 5.30 1.76
N LYS A 285 -11.35 4.53 2.23
CA LYS A 285 -11.47 4.13 3.64
C LYS A 285 -10.25 3.32 4.09
N VAL A 286 -9.81 2.35 3.28
CA VAL A 286 -8.59 1.56 3.55
C VAL A 286 -7.36 2.46 3.63
N ALA A 287 -7.19 3.43 2.72
CA ALA A 287 -6.07 4.36 2.75
C ALA A 287 -6.05 5.21 4.04
N VAL A 288 -7.19 5.79 4.42
CA VAL A 288 -7.33 6.58 5.65
C VAL A 288 -7.05 5.73 6.89
N HIS A 289 -7.66 4.55 6.97
CA HIS A 289 -7.44 3.63 8.08
C HIS A 289 -6.00 3.14 8.16
N GLY A 290 -5.36 2.86 7.03
CA GLY A 290 -3.96 2.44 6.95
C GLY A 290 -3.00 3.51 7.47
N VAL A 291 -3.22 4.78 7.09
CA VAL A 291 -2.45 5.91 7.64
C VAL A 291 -2.63 5.99 9.16
N LEU A 292 -3.88 6.00 9.67
CA LEU A 292 -4.14 6.02 11.11
C LEU A 292 -3.51 4.82 11.84
N ASN A 293 -3.49 3.66 11.20
CA ASN A 293 -2.91 2.44 11.74
C ASN A 293 -1.39 2.52 11.86
N VAL A 294 -0.71 3.13 10.88
CA VAL A 294 0.72 3.46 10.98
C VAL A 294 0.97 4.40 12.16
N LEU A 295 0.17 5.46 12.30
CA LEU A 295 0.33 6.42 13.39
C LEU A 295 0.17 5.75 14.77
N ARG A 296 -0.80 4.83 14.92
CA ARG A 296 -0.98 4.04 16.17
C ARG A 296 0.16 3.05 16.41
N SER A 297 0.61 2.37 15.36
CA SER A 297 1.72 1.42 15.41
C SER A 297 3.01 2.11 15.88
N PHE A 298 3.26 3.33 15.40
CA PHE A 298 4.44 4.13 15.75
C PHE A 298 4.24 5.03 16.96
N LYS A 299 3.10 4.91 17.66
CA LYS A 299 2.76 5.67 18.87
C LYS A 299 2.76 7.18 18.65
N VAL A 300 2.50 7.62 17.43
CA VAL A 300 2.27 9.02 17.06
C VAL A 300 0.91 9.48 17.58
N ILE A 301 -0.12 8.63 17.49
CA ILE A 301 -1.45 8.88 18.08
C ILE A 301 -1.82 7.80 19.10
N PRO A 302 -2.74 8.08 20.05
CA PRO A 302 -3.27 7.08 20.96
C PRO A 302 -4.04 5.95 20.25
N GLY A 303 -4.18 4.83 20.94
CA GLY A 303 -4.94 3.68 20.48
C GLY A 303 -4.08 2.48 20.07
N TYR A 304 -4.76 1.38 19.79
CA TYR A 304 -4.14 0.14 19.35
C TYR A 304 -4.22 0.00 17.83
N PRO A 305 -3.14 -0.48 17.18
CA PRO A 305 -3.20 -0.74 15.75
C PRO A 305 -4.07 -1.97 15.45
N ASN A 306 -4.80 -1.90 14.35
CA ASN A 306 -5.54 -3.02 13.80
C ASN A 306 -4.60 -3.86 12.93
N ARG A 307 -4.81 -5.17 12.93
CA ARG A 307 -3.99 -6.09 12.12
C ARG A 307 -4.92 -7.08 11.41
N PRO A 308 -4.63 -7.40 10.14
CA PRO A 308 -5.44 -8.34 9.39
C PRO A 308 -5.30 -9.74 9.99
N ARG A 309 -6.21 -10.65 9.64
CA ARG A 309 -6.12 -12.03 10.10
C ARG A 309 -4.90 -12.75 9.50
N PHE A 310 -4.56 -12.42 8.26
CA PHE A 310 -3.39 -12.92 7.58
C PHE A 310 -2.76 -11.83 6.70
N ARG A 311 -1.54 -12.06 6.23
CA ARG A 311 -0.90 -11.27 5.18
C ARG A 311 -0.36 -12.15 4.07
N LEU A 312 -0.63 -11.77 2.83
CA LEU A 312 0.05 -12.26 1.65
C LEU A 312 1.30 -11.42 1.44
N LEU A 313 2.47 -12.07 1.50
CA LEU A 313 3.76 -11.46 1.20
C LEU A 313 4.22 -11.96 -0.16
N ALA A 314 3.93 -11.20 -1.21
CA ALA A 314 4.18 -11.61 -2.58
C ALA A 314 5.52 -11.08 -3.10
N SER A 315 6.31 -11.94 -3.72
CA SER A 315 7.54 -11.58 -4.43
C SER A 315 7.46 -11.81 -5.95
N GLY A 316 6.27 -12.12 -6.46
CA GLY A 316 5.99 -12.34 -7.87
C GLY A 316 4.49 -12.42 -8.13
N SER A 317 4.12 -12.49 -9.41
CA SER A 317 2.73 -12.46 -9.88
C SER A 317 2.63 -12.95 -11.31
N THR A 318 1.41 -13.26 -11.74
CA THR A 318 1.09 -13.68 -13.11
C THR A 318 0.18 -12.65 -13.77
N TRP A 319 0.51 -12.23 -14.98
CA TRP A 319 -0.36 -11.39 -15.78
C TRP A 319 -1.34 -12.25 -16.58
N VAL A 320 -2.61 -11.83 -16.61
CA VAL A 320 -3.59 -12.37 -17.54
C VAL A 320 -3.76 -11.37 -18.68
N ARG A 321 -3.64 -11.85 -19.92
CA ARG A 321 -3.69 -11.04 -21.13
C ARG A 321 -4.85 -11.46 -22.02
N ALA A 322 -5.36 -10.48 -22.77
CA ALA A 322 -6.22 -10.76 -23.90
C ALA A 322 -5.40 -11.47 -24.99
N GLU A 323 -5.85 -12.63 -25.44
CA GLU A 323 -5.26 -13.32 -26.61
C GLU A 323 -5.74 -12.70 -27.93
N GLU A 324 -6.89 -12.04 -27.90
CA GLU A 324 -7.58 -11.47 -29.06
C GLU A 324 -7.93 -9.99 -28.83
N GLY A 325 -8.24 -9.27 -29.91
CA GLY A 325 -8.76 -7.90 -29.83
C GLY A 325 -10.29 -7.86 -29.82
N GLY A 326 -10.87 -6.88 -29.12
CA GLY A 326 -12.32 -6.68 -29.08
C GLY A 326 -12.79 -5.94 -27.83
N LEU A 327 -14.04 -6.21 -27.45
CA LEU A 327 -14.63 -5.74 -26.20
C LEU A 327 -14.55 -6.85 -25.15
N VAL A 328 -13.83 -6.60 -24.06
CA VAL A 328 -13.77 -7.47 -22.89
C VAL A 328 -14.94 -7.20 -21.94
N ASP A 329 -15.62 -8.28 -21.57
CA ASP A 329 -16.56 -8.36 -20.47
C ASP A 329 -15.93 -9.20 -19.36
N MET A 330 -15.51 -8.54 -18.27
CA MET A 330 -14.86 -9.20 -17.13
C MET A 330 -15.92 -9.75 -16.17
N PHE A 331 -15.87 -11.05 -15.87
CA PHE A 331 -16.78 -11.70 -14.92
C PHE A 331 -16.30 -11.61 -13.48
N VAL A 332 -15.05 -11.20 -13.28
CA VAL A 332 -14.42 -11.05 -11.97
C VAL A 332 -13.91 -9.63 -11.78
N GLN A 333 -13.77 -9.22 -10.51
CA GLN A 333 -13.23 -7.93 -10.12
C GLN A 333 -11.92 -8.10 -9.33
N ALA A 334 -11.16 -7.02 -9.16
CA ALA A 334 -10.09 -6.98 -8.16
C ALA A 334 -10.61 -7.42 -6.77
N GLY A 335 -9.84 -8.29 -6.12
CA GLY A 335 -10.20 -8.99 -4.90
C GLY A 335 -10.79 -10.39 -5.11
N SER A 336 -11.23 -10.76 -6.32
CA SER A 336 -11.83 -12.08 -6.56
C SER A 336 -10.78 -13.18 -6.42
N TYR A 337 -11.12 -14.23 -5.66
CA TYR A 337 -10.38 -15.48 -5.71
C TYR A 337 -10.92 -16.33 -6.86
N ILE A 338 -10.03 -16.86 -7.69
CA ILE A 338 -10.36 -17.67 -8.86
C ILE A 338 -9.61 -18.99 -8.84
N GLU A 339 -10.16 -20.01 -9.50
CA GLU A 339 -9.49 -21.27 -9.74
C GLU A 339 -8.80 -21.30 -11.11
N LYS A 340 -7.77 -22.15 -11.24
CA LYS A 340 -7.14 -22.43 -12.53
C LYS A 340 -8.19 -22.93 -13.53
N ASP A 341 -8.05 -22.49 -14.79
CA ASP A 341 -8.90 -22.81 -15.92
C ASP A 341 -10.36 -22.30 -15.77
N GLU A 342 -10.64 -21.45 -14.77
CA GLU A 342 -11.91 -20.74 -14.63
C GLU A 342 -12.03 -19.63 -15.69
N ILE A 343 -13.23 -19.46 -16.27
CA ILE A 343 -13.52 -18.36 -17.20
C ILE A 343 -13.68 -17.08 -16.38
N ILE A 344 -12.74 -16.15 -16.52
CA ILE A 344 -12.73 -14.89 -15.77
C ILE A 344 -13.28 -13.70 -16.56
N GLY A 345 -13.50 -13.89 -17.86
CA GLY A 345 -14.08 -12.90 -18.74
C GLY A 345 -14.21 -13.44 -20.16
N ARG A 346 -14.76 -12.62 -21.05
CA ARG A 346 -14.95 -12.95 -22.46
C ARG A 346 -14.67 -11.74 -23.33
N ILE A 347 -14.03 -11.97 -24.46
CA ILE A 347 -13.80 -10.96 -25.50
C ILE A 347 -14.82 -11.21 -26.61
N VAL A 348 -15.51 -10.16 -27.05
CA VAL A 348 -16.45 -10.19 -28.18
C VAL A 348 -16.06 -9.15 -29.22
N ASP A 349 -16.34 -9.43 -30.50
CA ASP A 349 -16.14 -8.48 -31.59
C ASP A 349 -17.51 -8.02 -32.14
N PRO A 350 -17.94 -6.76 -31.86
CA PRO A 350 -19.19 -6.23 -32.40
C PRO A 350 -19.25 -6.20 -33.94
N GLN A 351 -18.11 -6.21 -34.63
CA GLN A 351 -18.04 -6.27 -36.09
C GLN A 351 -18.20 -7.69 -36.63
N LYS A 352 -18.06 -8.71 -35.78
CA LYS A 352 -18.25 -10.12 -36.11
C LYS A 352 -19.25 -10.78 -35.14
N PRO A 353 -20.55 -10.48 -35.28
CA PRO A 353 -21.58 -10.99 -34.38
C PRO A 353 -21.51 -12.52 -34.21
N GLY A 354 -21.52 -12.97 -32.95
CA GLY A 354 -21.46 -14.40 -32.60
C GLY A 354 -20.06 -14.96 -32.39
N MET A 355 -18.99 -14.21 -32.70
CA MET A 355 -17.63 -14.58 -32.32
C MET A 355 -17.30 -14.10 -30.90
N SER A 356 -16.68 -14.99 -30.12
CA SER A 356 -16.17 -14.66 -28.79
C SER A 356 -15.00 -15.55 -28.40
N ALA A 357 -14.10 -15.04 -27.55
CA ALA A 357 -13.02 -15.81 -26.93
C ALA A 357 -13.14 -15.73 -25.41
N ASP A 358 -13.04 -16.87 -24.73
CA ASP A 358 -13.03 -16.92 -23.27
C ASP A 358 -11.62 -16.58 -22.75
N ILE A 359 -11.56 -15.79 -21.68
CA ILE A 359 -10.33 -15.52 -20.93
C ILE A 359 -10.30 -16.51 -19.77
N LEU A 360 -9.34 -17.42 -19.79
CA LEU A 360 -9.15 -18.42 -18.74
C LEU A 360 -8.09 -17.97 -17.74
N SER A 361 -8.29 -18.33 -16.47
CA SER A 361 -7.26 -18.13 -15.46
C SER A 361 -6.10 -19.13 -15.65
N PRO A 362 -4.84 -18.67 -15.76
CA PRO A 362 -3.70 -19.57 -15.87
C PRO A 362 -3.40 -20.35 -14.57
N GLU A 363 -3.81 -19.81 -13.42
CA GLU A 363 -3.51 -20.36 -12.09
C GLU A 363 -4.66 -20.08 -11.09
N SER A 364 -4.72 -20.83 -9.98
CA SER A 364 -5.61 -20.49 -8.86
C SER A 364 -4.98 -19.40 -8.00
N GLY A 365 -5.75 -18.37 -7.65
CA GLY A 365 -5.20 -17.25 -6.89
C GLY A 365 -6.15 -16.09 -6.67
N LEU A 366 -5.58 -14.95 -6.29
CA LEU A 366 -6.29 -13.71 -6.02
C LEU A 366 -6.01 -12.69 -7.12
N ILE A 367 -7.05 -12.19 -7.79
CA ILE A 367 -6.93 -11.07 -8.72
C ILE A 367 -6.70 -9.80 -7.91
N ILE A 368 -5.57 -9.13 -8.08
CA ILE A 368 -5.22 -7.88 -7.39
C ILE A 368 -5.41 -6.63 -8.26
N CYS A 369 -5.55 -6.80 -9.57
CA CYS A 369 -5.92 -5.74 -10.50
C CYS A 369 -6.79 -6.35 -11.61
N SER A 370 -7.81 -5.63 -12.07
CA SER A 370 -8.64 -6.03 -13.22
C SER A 370 -8.89 -4.86 -14.16
N ALA A 371 -9.01 -5.14 -15.46
CA ALA A 371 -9.42 -4.15 -16.44
C ALA A 371 -10.87 -3.69 -16.18
N THR A 372 -11.11 -2.40 -16.44
CA THR A 372 -12.44 -1.76 -16.42
C THR A 372 -12.76 -1.07 -17.73
N ASN A 373 -11.75 -0.75 -18.55
CA ASN A 373 -11.96 -0.33 -19.93
C ASN A 373 -12.27 -1.58 -20.78
N PRO A 374 -13.43 -1.64 -21.45
CA PRO A 374 -13.81 -2.81 -22.24
C PRO A 374 -12.99 -2.95 -23.52
N PHE A 375 -12.32 -1.92 -24.04
CA PHE A 375 -11.59 -2.07 -25.30
C PHE A 375 -10.19 -2.66 -25.08
N VAL A 376 -9.89 -3.79 -25.73
CA VAL A 376 -8.60 -4.48 -25.64
C VAL A 376 -8.08 -4.89 -27.01
N THR A 377 -6.75 -4.98 -27.14
CA THR A 377 -6.08 -5.65 -28.26
C THR A 377 -5.42 -6.93 -27.77
N ALA A 378 -5.03 -7.81 -28.69
CA ALA A 378 -4.19 -8.95 -28.32
C ALA A 378 -2.93 -8.47 -27.58
N GLY A 379 -2.59 -9.14 -26.48
CA GLY A 379 -1.49 -8.78 -25.58
C GLY A 379 -1.84 -7.76 -24.50
N THR A 380 -2.98 -7.05 -24.58
CA THR A 380 -3.40 -6.11 -23.53
C THR A 380 -3.59 -6.84 -22.20
N PRO A 381 -2.97 -6.39 -21.09
CA PRO A 381 -3.24 -6.99 -19.79
C PRO A 381 -4.70 -6.73 -19.39
N VAL A 382 -5.36 -7.76 -18.85
CA VAL A 382 -6.77 -7.72 -18.41
C VAL A 382 -6.93 -8.07 -16.94
N GLY A 383 -5.93 -8.73 -16.35
CA GLY A 383 -5.90 -9.08 -14.93
C GLY A 383 -4.48 -9.23 -14.41
N HIS A 384 -4.31 -8.99 -13.10
CA HIS A 384 -3.08 -9.24 -12.37
C HIS A 384 -3.37 -10.24 -11.25
N LEU A 385 -2.76 -11.41 -11.32
CA LEU A 385 -3.05 -12.54 -10.43
C LEU A 385 -1.88 -12.76 -9.45
N LEU A 386 -2.22 -12.94 -8.17
CA LEU A 386 -1.31 -13.53 -7.19
C LEU A 386 -1.63 -15.02 -7.06
N PRO A 387 -0.73 -15.94 -7.50
CA PRO A 387 -0.94 -17.37 -7.35
C PRO A 387 -0.93 -17.79 -5.88
N ILE A 388 -1.98 -18.47 -5.41
CA ILE A 388 -2.08 -18.88 -4.00
C ILE A 388 -2.09 -20.40 -3.92
N THR A 389 -0.94 -20.97 -3.54
CA THR A 389 -0.80 -22.43 -3.38
C THR A 389 -0.90 -22.89 -1.92
N LYS A 390 -0.69 -21.99 -0.96
CA LYS A 390 -0.74 -22.26 0.49
C LYS A 390 -1.65 -21.28 1.19
N GLY A 391 -2.21 -21.69 2.33
CA GLY A 391 -3.14 -20.85 3.08
C GLY A 391 -4.48 -20.62 2.38
N VAL A 392 -4.78 -21.34 1.28
CA VAL A 392 -6.02 -21.22 0.49
C VAL A 392 -7.27 -21.27 1.37
N ARG A 393 -7.34 -22.21 2.33
CA ARG A 393 -8.48 -22.30 3.26
C ARG A 393 -8.65 -21.04 4.12
N LEU A 394 -7.54 -20.42 4.52
CA LEU A 394 -7.56 -19.20 5.32
C LEU A 394 -8.01 -18.01 4.48
N VAL A 395 -7.46 -17.85 3.27
CA VAL A 395 -7.86 -16.83 2.30
C VAL A 395 -9.35 -16.96 1.97
N LYS A 396 -9.81 -18.17 1.59
CA LYS A 396 -11.22 -18.47 1.31
C LYS A 396 -12.15 -18.18 2.49
N SER A 397 -11.66 -18.33 3.73
CA SER A 397 -12.45 -18.00 4.92
C SER A 397 -12.65 -16.50 5.17
N GLN A 398 -11.99 -15.63 4.40
CA GLN A 398 -12.08 -14.17 4.47
C GLN A 398 -12.62 -13.56 3.17
N LEU A 399 -13.26 -14.36 2.31
CA LEU A 399 -13.98 -13.85 1.14
C LEU A 399 -15.42 -13.46 1.51
N ASP A 400 -15.97 -12.49 0.79
CA ASP A 400 -17.38 -12.10 0.85
C ASP A 400 -18.28 -13.08 0.07
N GLY A 401 -19.59 -12.78 0.01
CA GLY A 401 -20.56 -13.60 -0.74
C GLY A 401 -20.34 -13.63 -2.26
N HIS A 402 -19.50 -12.74 -2.79
CA HIS A 402 -19.11 -12.65 -4.19
C HIS A 402 -17.70 -13.20 -4.44
N GLN A 403 -17.15 -13.97 -3.49
CA GLN A 403 -15.80 -14.54 -3.54
C GLN A 403 -14.67 -13.50 -3.61
N ARG A 404 -14.91 -12.27 -3.13
CA ARG A 404 -13.89 -11.23 -3.08
C ARG A 404 -13.30 -11.11 -1.68
N LEU A 405 -11.99 -10.87 -1.60
CA LEU A 405 -11.30 -10.71 -0.33
C LEU A 405 -11.84 -9.49 0.44
N ILE A 406 -12.25 -9.73 1.69
CA ILE A 406 -12.61 -8.66 2.61
C ILE A 406 -11.32 -8.06 3.18
N VAL A 407 -11.02 -6.82 2.80
CA VAL A 407 -9.85 -6.09 3.29
C VAL A 407 -10.10 -5.59 4.71
N SER A 408 -9.22 -5.84 5.68
CA SER A 408 -9.45 -5.46 7.09
C SER A 408 -9.66 -3.96 7.27
N GLY A 409 -9.09 -3.12 6.40
CA GLY A 409 -9.27 -1.68 6.43
C GLY A 409 -10.68 -1.21 5.99
N SER A 410 -11.45 -2.04 5.28
CA SER A 410 -12.80 -1.67 4.81
C SER A 410 -13.88 -1.87 5.87
N ILE A 411 -13.59 -2.70 6.89
CA ILE A 411 -14.46 -2.96 8.05
C ILE A 411 -14.48 -1.73 8.97
N GLU A 412 -15.63 -1.43 9.59
CA GLU A 412 -15.75 -0.29 10.54
C GLU A 412 -14.91 -0.51 11.80
N ASP A 413 -15.11 -1.64 12.48
CA ASP A 413 -14.39 -2.00 13.70
C ASP A 413 -13.62 -3.32 13.50
N PRO A 414 -12.47 -3.29 12.81
CA PRO A 414 -11.67 -4.49 12.65
C PRO A 414 -11.12 -4.93 14.02
N PRO A 415 -11.15 -6.24 14.33
CA PRO A 415 -10.74 -6.74 15.63
C PRO A 415 -9.24 -6.52 15.85
N TRP A 416 -8.90 -6.10 17.06
CA TRP A 416 -7.51 -5.97 17.50
C TRP A 416 -6.83 -7.35 17.57
N ARG A 417 -5.56 -7.40 17.15
CA ARG A 417 -4.70 -8.59 17.21
C ARG A 417 -3.27 -8.19 17.54
N GLU A 418 -2.52 -9.11 18.13
CA GLU A 418 -1.07 -8.99 18.26
C GLU A 418 -0.33 -9.40 16.98
N GLU A 419 0.91 -8.93 16.81
CA GLU A 419 1.68 -9.21 15.58
C GLU A 419 1.92 -10.72 15.40
N TYR A 420 2.11 -11.47 16.49
CA TYR A 420 2.32 -12.91 16.45
C TYR A 420 1.04 -13.71 16.15
N GLU A 421 -0.13 -13.06 16.14
CA GLU A 421 -1.43 -13.67 15.82
C GLU A 421 -1.79 -13.53 14.33
N VAL A 422 -1.00 -12.77 13.57
CA VAL A 422 -1.21 -12.60 12.13
C VAL A 422 -0.52 -13.74 11.39
N ASP A 423 -1.30 -14.55 10.66
CA ASP A 423 -0.74 -15.59 9.80
C ASP A 423 -0.05 -14.95 8.58
N GLU A 424 1.19 -15.36 8.27
CA GLU A 424 1.90 -14.90 7.08
C GLU A 424 1.95 -16.00 6.02
N ILE A 425 1.47 -15.68 4.83
CA ILE A 425 1.46 -16.54 3.66
C ILE A 425 2.39 -15.93 2.63
N ALA A 426 3.54 -16.57 2.40
CA ALA A 426 4.46 -16.17 1.34
C ALA A 426 3.90 -16.62 -0.03
N ILE A 427 3.92 -15.71 -1.00
CA ILE A 427 3.65 -15.98 -2.41
C ILE A 427 4.99 -15.83 -3.15
N GLU A 428 5.58 -16.96 -3.49
CA GLU A 428 6.83 -17.03 -4.25
C GLU A 428 6.53 -17.00 -5.75
N GLY A 429 7.36 -16.29 -6.49
CA GLY A 429 7.29 -16.17 -7.93
C GLY A 429 8.28 -15.13 -8.41
N GLU A 430 8.26 -14.88 -9.71
CA GLU A 430 8.96 -13.75 -10.33
C GLU A 430 7.91 -12.74 -10.80
N TRP A 431 8.29 -11.46 -10.87
CA TRP A 431 7.45 -10.45 -11.49
C TRP A 431 7.52 -10.64 -13.00
N GLN A 432 6.44 -11.12 -13.61
CA GLN A 432 6.29 -11.06 -15.06
C GLN A 432 6.33 -9.57 -15.48
N GLY A 433 7.24 -9.24 -16.41
CA GLY A 433 7.55 -7.86 -16.79
C GLY A 433 8.66 -7.19 -15.97
N GLY A 434 9.28 -7.91 -15.03
CA GLY A 434 10.49 -7.47 -14.30
C GLY A 434 10.26 -6.71 -12.99
N ASP A 435 9.13 -6.03 -12.82
CA ASP A 435 8.68 -5.42 -11.55
C ASP A 435 7.15 -5.48 -11.47
N VAL A 436 6.61 -5.18 -10.29
CA VAL A 436 5.18 -5.13 -9.96
C VAL A 436 4.38 -4.22 -10.91
N ASP A 437 5.05 -3.24 -11.51
CA ASP A 437 4.47 -2.10 -12.20
C ASP A 437 4.72 -2.04 -13.71
N SER A 438 5.63 -2.88 -14.22
CA SER A 438 6.25 -2.65 -15.51
C SER A 438 5.28 -2.72 -16.70
N GLU A 439 4.31 -3.64 -16.67
CA GLU A 439 3.53 -3.95 -17.88
C GLU A 439 2.29 -3.08 -18.04
N TRP A 440 1.77 -2.53 -16.94
CA TRP A 440 0.56 -1.72 -16.97
C TRP A 440 0.78 -0.28 -17.42
N GLN A 441 2.02 0.20 -17.37
CA GLN A 441 2.36 1.60 -17.60
C GLN A 441 2.69 1.92 -19.06
N HIS A 442 2.92 0.91 -19.90
CA HIS A 442 3.33 1.11 -21.30
C HIS A 442 2.18 1.20 -22.30
N ASP A 443 1.06 0.50 -22.07
CA ASP A 443 0.16 0.17 -23.19
C ASP A 443 -1.08 1.07 -23.33
N TRP A 444 -1.50 1.80 -22.29
CA TRP A 444 -2.80 2.50 -22.33
C TRP A 444 -2.75 3.97 -22.78
N ASP A 445 -1.65 4.67 -22.53
CA ASP A 445 -1.54 6.10 -22.89
C ASP A 445 -1.39 6.33 -24.41
N ASN A 446 -0.93 5.32 -25.14
CA ASN A 446 -0.83 5.37 -26.61
C ASN A 446 -2.20 5.23 -27.31
N GLN A 447 -3.25 4.78 -26.63
CA GLN A 447 -4.55 4.50 -27.27
C GLN A 447 -5.39 5.76 -27.55
N TYR A 448 -5.09 6.90 -26.92
CA TYR A 448 -5.82 8.16 -27.12
C TYR A 448 -5.13 9.16 -28.06
N GLY A 449 -4.08 8.74 -28.79
CA GLY A 449 -3.46 9.57 -29.84
C GLY A 449 -2.75 10.83 -29.32
N VAL A 450 -2.38 10.89 -28.04
CA VAL A 450 -1.43 11.92 -27.58
C VAL A 450 -0.04 11.40 -27.86
N ASN A 451 0.48 11.79 -29.02
CA ASN A 451 1.79 11.38 -29.52
C ASN A 451 2.88 11.92 -28.57
N HIS A 452 3.38 11.10 -27.65
CA HIS A 452 4.54 11.42 -26.78
C HIS A 452 5.84 10.74 -27.24
N ALA A 453 5.81 10.03 -28.36
CA ALA A 453 6.98 9.39 -28.96
C ALA A 453 7.86 10.40 -29.72
N ALA A 454 8.59 11.23 -28.99
CA ALA A 454 9.73 11.99 -29.53
C ALA A 454 10.73 12.41 -28.43
N VAL A 455 11.05 11.55 -27.46
CA VAL A 455 12.16 11.85 -26.51
C VAL A 455 12.95 10.62 -26.02
N THR A 456 12.53 9.39 -26.33
CA THR A 456 13.17 8.18 -25.74
C THR A 456 14.22 7.50 -26.63
N SER A 457 14.64 8.09 -27.75
CA SER A 457 15.56 7.43 -28.69
C SER A 457 17.02 7.93 -28.67
N GLU A 458 17.44 8.76 -27.71
CA GLU A 458 18.80 9.33 -27.72
C GLU A 458 19.72 8.94 -26.54
N GLU A 459 19.31 8.06 -25.62
CA GLU A 459 20.17 7.69 -24.47
C GLU A 459 20.59 6.20 -24.40
N GLU A 460 20.24 5.36 -25.38
CA GLU A 460 20.67 3.94 -25.42
C GLU A 460 21.73 3.62 -26.48
N SER A 461 22.34 4.61 -27.16
CA SER A 461 23.30 4.33 -28.25
C SER A 461 24.71 4.91 -28.05
N SER A 462 25.18 5.13 -26.82
CA SER A 462 26.53 5.70 -26.60
C SER A 462 27.47 4.89 -25.70
N GLU A 463 27.20 3.61 -25.42
CA GLU A 463 28.16 2.72 -24.73
C GLU A 463 28.78 1.61 -25.60
N GLU A 464 28.60 1.64 -26.92
CA GLU A 464 29.39 0.82 -27.85
C GLU A 464 29.88 1.66 -29.04
N GLU A 465 30.94 2.45 -28.84
CA GLU A 465 32.10 2.61 -29.74
C GLU A 465 33.02 3.75 -29.24
N GLN A 466 34.29 3.38 -28.99
CA GLN A 466 35.49 4.15 -28.58
C GLN A 466 35.84 4.23 -27.09
#